data_AF-A0A2E2R3F6-F1
#
_entry.id   AF-A0A2E2R3F6-F1
#
_cell.length_a   1.000
_cell.length_b   1.000
_cell.length_c   1.000
_cell.angle_alpha   90.00
_cell.angle_beta   90.00
_cell.angle_gamma   90.00
#
_symmetry.space_group_name_H-M   'P 1'
#
loop_
_entity.id
_entity.type
_entity.pdbx_description
1 polymer ?
#
loop_
_entity_poly.entity_id
_entity_poly.type
_entity_poly.pdbx_seq_one_letter_code
_entity_poly.pdbx_strand_id
1 'polypeptide(L)' 'MKVLFDTKKIQKLGRVSLSEMLLRNAGLSEGDTVNIYFDANSRCIVLERVNTQEETLEERSSATSKPGKKK' A
#
# COMPACT_ATOMS: atom_id res chain seq x y z
N MET A 1 -11.46 6.26 1.30
CA MET A 1 -11.94 6.77 2.61
C MET A 1 -10.73 6.94 3.51
N LYS A 2 -10.47 8.14 4.07
CA LYS A 2 -9.29 8.40 4.92
C LYS A 2 -9.67 8.12 6.37
N VAL A 3 -9.07 7.11 6.99
CA VAL A 3 -9.31 6.75 8.40
C VAL A 3 -8.25 7.45 9.25
N LEU A 4 -8.68 8.30 10.18
CA LEU A 4 -7.80 9.01 11.11
C LEU A 4 -7.86 8.32 12.47
N PHE A 5 -6.70 8.12 13.09
CA PHE A 5 -6.62 7.66 14.46
C PHE A 5 -5.45 8.33 15.16
N ASP A 6 -5.61 8.58 16.45
CA ASP A 6 -4.54 9.08 17.31
C ASP A 6 -4.10 7.98 18.26
N THR A 7 -2.79 7.82 18.41
CA THR A 7 -2.20 6.99 19.45
C THR A 7 -1.24 7.82 20.30
N LYS A 8 -1.35 7.68 21.62
CA LYS A 8 -0.39 8.26 22.58
C LYS A 8 0.65 7.24 23.06
N LYS A 9 0.52 5.97 22.67
CA LYS A 9 1.37 4.87 23.13
C LYS A 9 2.07 4.22 21.96
N ILE A 10 3.38 4.43 21.90
CA ILE A 10 4.31 3.69 21.04
C ILE A 10 4.89 2.56 21.89
N GLN A 11 4.76 1.34 21.42
CA GLN A 11 5.31 0.15 22.07
C GLN A 11 6.82 0.03 21.78
N LYS A 12 7.47 -0.99 22.38
CA LYS A 12 8.86 -1.30 22.08
C LYS A 12 9.06 -1.47 20.57
N LEU A 13 10.26 -1.11 20.10
CA LEU A 13 10.65 -1.18 18.68
C LEU A 13 9.81 -0.29 17.75
N GLY A 14 9.19 0.78 18.27
CA GLY A 14 8.45 1.74 17.45
C GLY A 14 7.11 1.23 16.94
N ARG A 15 6.56 0.17 17.55
CA ARG A 15 5.28 -0.42 17.10
C ARG A 15 4.09 0.38 17.61
N VAL A 16 3.06 0.48 16.78
CA VAL A 16 1.76 1.07 17.12
C VAL A 16 0.70 0.00 16.95
N SER A 17 -0.12 -0.22 17.98
CA SER A 17 -1.27 -1.11 17.87
C SER A 17 -2.44 -0.35 17.27
N LEU A 18 -3.06 -0.93 16.23
CA LEU A 18 -4.31 -0.46 15.65
C LEU A 18 -5.45 -1.29 16.24
N SER A 19 -6.57 -0.65 16.55
CA SER A 19 -7.76 -1.39 16.99
C SER A 19 -8.35 -2.20 15.83
N GLU A 20 -9.01 -3.30 16.16
CA GLU A 20 -9.69 -4.15 15.17
C GLU A 20 -10.71 -3.37 14.32
N MET A 21 -11.42 -2.42 14.94
CA MET A 21 -12.36 -1.55 14.23
C MET A 21 -11.67 -0.63 13.22
N LEU A 22 -10.47 -0.11 13.53
CA LEU A 22 -9.69 0.71 12.60
C LEU A 22 -9.18 -0.13 11.43
N LEU A 23 -8.67 -1.33 11.71
CA LEU A 23 -8.25 -2.28 10.68
C LEU A 23 -9.40 -2.62 9.73
N ARG A 24 -10.56 -2.96 10.27
CA ARG A 24 -11.78 -3.23 9.49
C ARG A 24 -12.22 -2.04 8.64
N ASN A 25 -12.21 -0.83 9.20
CA ASN A 25 -12.59 0.39 8.47
C ASN A 25 -11.58 0.77 7.38
N ALA A 26 -10.29 0.48 7.60
CA ALA A 26 -9.24 0.67 6.61
C ALA A 26 -9.16 -0.48 5.59
N GLY A 27 -9.91 -1.57 5.81
CA GLY A 27 -9.85 -2.78 4.99
C GLY A 27 -8.51 -3.52 5.11
N LEU A 28 -7.82 -3.38 6.24
CA LEU A 28 -6.54 -4.03 6.53
C LEU A 28 -6.74 -5.29 7.37
N SER A 29 -5.88 -6.28 7.17
CA SER A 29 -5.82 -7.53 7.93
C SER A 29 -4.40 -7.83 8.40
N GLU A 30 -4.25 -8.74 9.36
CA GLU A 30 -2.93 -9.21 9.78
C GLU A 30 -2.18 -9.82 8.58
N GLY A 31 -0.91 -9.43 8.41
CA GLY A 31 -0.08 -9.83 7.27
C GLY A 31 -0.11 -8.87 6.09
N ASP A 32 -1.01 -7.88 6.07
CA ASP A 32 -1.01 -6.86 5.01
C ASP A 32 0.22 -5.95 5.11
N THR A 33 0.76 -5.60 3.94
CA THR A 33 1.80 -4.58 3.82
C THR A 33 1.16 -3.22 3.59
N VAL A 34 1.70 -2.19 4.24
CA VAL A 34 1.25 -0.81 4.11
C VAL A 34 2.42 0.12 3.84
N ASN A 35 2.19 1.14 3.02
CA ASN A 35 3.09 2.26 2.86
C ASN A 35 2.87 3.26 4.00
N ILE A 36 3.96 3.84 4.50
CA ILE A 36 3.96 4.77 5.64
C ILE A 36 4.55 6.10 5.20
N TYR A 37 3.79 7.18 5.38
CA TYR A 37 4.23 8.53 5.06
C TYR A 37 4.04 9.48 6.24
N PHE A 38 4.83 10.55 6.27
CA PHE A 38 4.61 11.66 7.19
C PHE A 38 4.07 12.86 6.40
N ASP A 39 2.85 13.28 6.72
CA ASP A 39 2.27 14.52 6.20
C ASP A 39 2.73 15.69 7.07
N ALA A 40 3.61 16.53 6.53
CA ALA A 40 4.16 17.67 7.25
C ALA A 40 3.12 18.74 7.58
N ASN A 41 2.04 18.85 6.79
CA ASN A 41 1.01 19.86 6.98
C ASN A 41 0.13 19.52 8.17
N SER A 42 -0.39 18.28 8.21
CA SER A 42 -1.22 17.80 9.32
C SER A 42 -0.40 17.27 10.49
N ARG A 43 0.91 17.07 10.31
CA ARG A 43 1.82 16.40 11.25
C ARG A 43 1.33 15.01 11.65
N CYS A 44 0.70 14.30 10.71
CA CYS A 44 0.16 12.96 10.93
C CYS A 44 0.97 11.92 10.16
N ILE A 45 1.02 10.71 10.71
CA ILE A 45 1.47 9.54 9.96
C ILE A 45 0.29 9.03 9.14
N VAL A 46 0.50 8.82 7.84
CA VAL A 46 -0.49 8.28 6.91
C VAL A 46 -0.11 6.84 6.60
N LEU A 47 -1.07 5.93 6.77
CA LEU A 47 -0.97 4.54 6.37
C LEU A 47 -1.78 4.34 5.10
N GLU A 48 -1.14 3.83 4.06
CA GLU A 48 -1.77 3.51 2.78
C GLU A 48 -1.64 2.03 2.49
N ARG A 49 -2.74 1.40 2.08
CA ARG A 49 -2.72 0.00 1.67
C ARG A 49 -1.91 -0.16 0.38
N VAL A 50 -1.02 -1.13 0.32
CA VAL A 50 -0.38 -1.52 -0.94
C VAL A 50 -1.42 -2.25 -1.79
N ASN A 51 -1.91 -1.59 -2.84
CA ASN A 51 -2.78 -2.23 -3.81
C ASN A 51 -1.90 -2.96 -4.83
N THR A 52 -1.89 -4.29 -4.82
CA THR A 52 -1.16 -5.13 -5.79
C THR A 52 -1.71 -5.02 -7.23
N GLN A 53 -2.57 -4.05 -7.54
CA GLN A 53 -3.12 -3.84 -8.88
C GLN A 53 -2.19 -3.04 -9.82
N GLU A 54 -1.01 -2.62 -9.36
CA GLU A 54 0.00 -1.95 -10.21
C GLU A 54 1.10 -2.88 -10.74
N GLU A 55 0.99 -4.20 -10.57
CA GLU A 55 1.92 -5.17 -11.20
C GLU A 55 1.49 -5.66 -12.59
N THR A 56 0.38 -5.18 -13.18
CA THR A 56 -0.15 -5.71 -14.45
C THR A 56 -0.04 -4.78 -15.68
N LEU A 57 0.85 -3.79 -15.68
CA LEU A 57 1.00 -2.86 -16.82
C LEU A 57 2.36 -2.86 -17.53
N GLU A 58 3.38 -3.61 -17.07
CA GLU A 58 4.69 -3.64 -17.75
C GLU A 58 4.96 -4.88 -18.60
N GLU A 59 4.11 -5.91 -18.61
CA GLU A 59 4.36 -7.15 -19.35
C GLU A 59 3.65 -7.28 -20.71
N ARG A 60 3.10 -6.18 -21.27
CA ARG A 60 2.42 -6.19 -22.58
C ARG A 60 3.15 -5.46 -23.73
N SER A 61 4.37 -4.96 -23.53
CA SER A 61 5.08 -4.18 -24.56
C SER A 61 6.20 -4.93 -25.30
N SER A 62 6.53 -6.19 -24.98
CA SER A 62 7.64 -6.91 -25.67
C SER A 62 7.21 -7.96 -26.70
N ALA A 63 5.92 -8.10 -27.02
CA ALA A 63 5.45 -8.91 -28.15
C ALA A 63 5.45 -8.09 -29.46
N THR A 64 6.61 -7.63 -29.91
CA THR A 64 6.78 -7.09 -31.27
C THR A 64 7.84 -7.86 -32.07
N SER A 65 7.32 -8.61 -33.05
CA SER A 65 7.90 -8.93 -34.37
C SER A 65 9.26 -9.65 -34.47
N LYS A 66 9.22 -10.91 -34.91
CA LYS A 66 10.29 -11.57 -35.69
C LYS A 66 9.70 -12.23 -36.96
N PRO A 67 10.51 -12.45 -38.00
CA PRO A 67 10.36 -11.77 -39.28
C PRO A 67 9.72 -12.64 -40.38
N GLY A 68 9.18 -11.97 -41.40
CA GLY A 68 8.62 -12.60 -42.59
C GLY A 68 9.66 -13.45 -43.33
N LYS A 69 9.27 -14.69 -43.67
CA LYS A 69 9.97 -15.57 -44.61
C LYS A 69 8.94 -16.09 -45.61
N LYS A 70 8.97 -15.58 -46.84
CA LYS A 70 8.32 -16.06 -48.08
C LYS A 70 8.82 -15.11 -49.18
N LYS A 71 9.35 -15.53 -50.33
CA LYS A 71 9.42 -16.81 -51.01
C LYS A 71 10.58 -16.71 -52.01
#